data_AF-A0A7G8HC91-F1
#
_entry.id   AF-A0A7G8HC91-F1
#
_cell.length_a   1.000
_cell.length_b   1.000
_cell.length_c   1.000
_cell.angle_alpha   90.00
_cell.angle_beta   90.00
_cell.angle_gamma   90.00
#
_symmetry.space_group_name_H-M   'P 1'
#
loop_
_entity.id
_entity.type
_entity.pdbx_description
1 polymer ?
#
loop_
_entity_poly.entity_id
_entity_poly.type
_entity_poly.pdbx_seq_one_letter_code
_entity_poly.pdbx_strand_id
1 'polypeptide(L)' 'MDWILSERVTDHQGKDQGYWIDEIAFLEARLNGSQGDIDNEDRAACEEALKAAKANLAATR' A
#
# COMPACT_ATOMS: atom_id res chain seq x y z
N MET A 1 -12.65 -32.26 -17.59
CA MET A 1 -12.38 -32.38 -16.15
C MET A 1 -11.12 -31.57 -15.86
N ASP A 2 -11.31 -30.42 -15.21
CA ASP A 2 -10.41 -29.78 -14.22
C ASP A 2 -9.03 -29.25 -14.65
N TRP A 3 -9.03 -28.38 -15.65
CA TRP A 3 -8.13 -27.23 -15.84
C TRP A 3 -8.11 -26.18 -14.69
N ILE A 4 -8.27 -26.61 -13.43
CA ILE A 4 -8.18 -25.73 -12.25
C ILE A 4 -6.70 -25.58 -11.84
N LEU A 5 -6.03 -24.60 -12.43
CA LEU A 5 -4.82 -23.95 -11.91
C LEU A 5 -5.00 -22.46 -12.24
N SER A 6 -5.77 -21.73 -11.44
CA SER A 6 -5.27 -21.03 -10.24
C SER A 6 -4.08 -20.11 -10.54
N GLU A 7 -4.19 -19.29 -11.58
CA GLU A 7 -3.47 -18.02 -11.62
C GLU A 7 -4.21 -17.02 -10.70
N ARG A 8 -3.95 -17.17 -9.41
CA ARG A 8 -4.00 -16.06 -8.43
C ARG A 8 -2.96 -15.05 -8.94
N VAL A 9 -3.24 -13.78 -9.19
CA VAL A 9 -3.59 -12.75 -8.20
C VAL A 9 -4.01 -11.47 -8.96
N THR A 10 -5.29 -11.11 -8.83
CA THR A 10 -5.89 -9.75 -8.86
C THR A 10 -5.33 -8.71 -9.83
N ASP A 11 -5.94 -8.65 -11.01
CA ASP A 11 -6.03 -7.43 -11.81
C ASP A 11 -7.28 -6.63 -11.37
N HIS A 12 -7.05 -5.49 -10.72
CA HIS A 12 -7.95 -4.31 -10.63
C HIS A 12 -9.40 -4.42 -10.13
N GLN A 13 -9.68 -4.94 -8.92
CA GLN A 13 -11.03 -4.77 -8.32
C GLN A 13 -10.95 -4.31 -6.86
N GLY A 14 -10.88 -3.00 -6.66
CA GLY A 14 -10.89 -2.36 -5.34
C GLY A 14 -9.56 -2.50 -4.63
N LYS A 15 -8.98 -1.38 -4.21
CA LYS A 15 -7.90 -1.41 -3.24
C LYS A 15 -8.48 -1.97 -1.93
N ASP A 16 -8.32 -3.27 -1.74
CA ASP A 16 -8.88 -4.02 -0.62
C ASP A 16 -8.15 -3.65 0.68
N GLN A 17 -8.71 -4.03 1.84
CA GLN A 17 -8.12 -3.69 3.14
C GLN A 17 -6.64 -4.14 3.20
N GLY A 18 -6.33 -5.31 2.64
CA GLY A 18 -4.97 -5.84 2.56
C GLY A 18 -4.01 -4.99 1.74
N TYR A 19 -4.47 -4.41 0.62
CA TYR A 19 -3.65 -3.52 -0.20
C TYR A 19 -3.25 -2.28 0.59
N TRP A 20 -4.20 -1.67 1.31
CA TRP A 20 -3.90 -0.46 2.08
C TRP A 20 -3.00 -0.74 3.28
N ILE A 21 -3.14 -1.90 3.93
CA ILE A 21 -2.24 -2.32 5.01
C ILE A 21 -0.80 -2.46 4.50
N ASP A 22 -0.61 -3.12 3.35
CA ASP A 22 0.72 -3.33 2.77
C ASP A 22 1.36 -2.00 2.31
N GLU A 23 0.55 -1.15 1.65
CA GLU A 23 0.95 0.21 1.24
C GLU A 23 1.34 1.09 2.45
N ILE A 24 0.58 1.02 3.54
CA ILE A 24 0.92 1.75 4.78
C ILE A 24 2.25 1.28 5.35
N ALA A 25 2.47 -0.03 5.44
CA ALA A 25 3.71 -0.59 5.96
C ALA A 25 4.91 -0.20 5.09
N PHE A 26 4.75 -0.20 3.77
CA PHE A 26 5.76 0.25 2.82
C PHE A 26 6.12 1.72 3.03
N LEU A 27 5.13 2.60 3.12
CA LEU A 27 5.32 4.03 3.30
C LEU A 27 5.94 4.37 4.67
N GLU A 28 5.51 3.70 5.74
CA GLU A 28 6.11 3.89 7.08
C GLU A 28 7.57 3.42 7.11
N ALA A 29 7.91 2.30 6.47
CA ALA A 29 9.29 1.85 6.37
C ALA A 29 10.17 2.87 5.63
N ARG A 30 9.65 3.46 4.55
CA ARG A 30 10.35 4.50 3.78
C ARG A 30 10.54 5.78 4.60
N LEU A 31 9.50 6.24 5.31
CA LEU A 31 9.57 7.40 6.20
C LEU A 31 10.48 7.21 7.41
N ASN A 32 10.58 5.98 7.92
CA ASN A 32 11.46 5.62 9.03
C ASN A 32 12.92 5.44 8.61
N GLY A 33 13.25 5.64 7.33
CA GLY A 33 14.62 5.52 6.80
C GLY A 33 15.08 4.08 6.59
N SER A 34 14.17 3.10 6.60
CA SER A 34 14.50 1.69 6.38
C SER A 34 15.04 1.41 4.97
N GLN A 35 14.74 2.29 4.01
CA GLN A 35 15.18 2.21 2.60
C GLN A 35 16.27 3.24 2.24
N GLY A 36 16.86 3.92 3.22
CA GLY A 36 17.84 4.98 3.01
C GLY A 36 17.28 6.37 3.23
N ASP A 37 18.14 7.38 3.07
CA ASP A 37 17.75 8.79 3.16
C ASP A 37 16.82 9.16 2.00
N ILE A 38 15.70 9.80 2.34
CA ILE A 38 14.76 10.37 1.39
C ILE A 38 14.79 11.89 1.52
N ASP A 39 14.72 12.57 0.38
CA ASP A 39 14.64 14.03 0.37
C ASP A 39 13.32 14.51 0.98
N ASN A 40 13.27 15.78 1.39
CA ASN A 40 12.09 16.35 2.04
C ASN A 40 10.84 16.28 1.14
N GLU A 41 11.00 16.43 -0.18
CA GLU A 41 9.91 16.25 -1.14
C GLU A 41 9.40 14.81 -1.17
N ASP A 42 10.29 13.82 -1.19
CA ASP A 42 9.94 12.41 -1.12
C ASP A 42 9.25 12.05 0.20
N ARG A 43 9.73 12.62 1.31
CA ARG A 43 9.12 12.44 2.63
C ARG A 43 7.70 12.99 2.64
N ALA A 44 7.50 14.22 2.17
CA ALA A 44 6.18 14.84 2.11
C ALA A 44 5.21 14.04 1.22
N ALA A 45 5.67 13.54 0.07
CA ALA A 45 4.87 12.69 -0.80
C ALA A 45 4.47 11.37 -0.11
N CYS A 46 5.41 10.75 0.61
CA CYS A 46 5.13 9.53 1.38
C CYS A 46 4.16 9.78 2.54
N GLU A 47 4.27 10.91 3.24
CA GLU A 47 3.35 11.30 4.33
C GLU A 47 1.92 11.50 3.81
N GLU A 48 1.75 12.19 2.67
CA GLU A 48 0.44 12.41 2.06
C GLU A 48 -0.15 11.10 1.54
N ALA A 49 0.65 10.24 0.89
CA ALA A 49 0.24 8.91 0.46
C ALA A 49 -0.17 8.03 1.66
N LEU A 50 0.57 8.10 2.77
CA LEU A 50 0.30 7.34 3.99
C LEU A 50 -1.04 7.75 4.59
N LYS A 51 -1.28 9.07 4.65
CA LYS A 51 -2.53 9.64 5.13
C LYS A 51 -3.71 9.21 4.26
N ALA A 52 -3.55 9.25 2.94
CA ALA A 52 -4.58 8.78 2.02
C ALA A 52 -4.84 7.28 2.19
N ALA A 53 -3.80 6.45 2.30
CA ALA A 53 -3.93 5.02 2.50
C ALA A 53 -4.64 4.67 3.82
N LYS A 54 -4.27 5.34 4.93
CA LYS A 54 -4.95 5.20 6.23
C LYS A 54 -6.42 5.63 6.17
N ALA A 55 -6.73 6.72 5.45
CA ALA A 55 -8.10 7.19 5.27
C ALA A 55 -8.95 6.22 4.44
N ASN A 56 -8.39 5.68 3.36
CA ASN A 56 -9.08 4.67 2.54
C ASN A 56 -9.27 3.37 3.34
N LEU A 57 -8.25 2.91 4.07
CA LEU A 57 -8.37 1.75 4.97
C LEU A 57 -9.49 1.93 6.00
N ALA A 58 -9.58 3.12 6.61
CA ALA A 58 -10.64 3.43 7.56
C ALA A 58 -12.04 3.53 6.89
N ALA A 59 -12.10 3.92 5.62
CA ALA A 59 -13.32 3.96 4.82
C ALA A 59 -13.74 2.57 4.31
N THR A 60 -12.81 1.62 4.20
CA THR A 60 -13.04 0.20 3.84
C THR A 60 -13.60 -0.64 5.00
N ARG A 61 -14.18 -0.01 6.05
CA ARG A 61 -14.78 -0.67 7.22
C ARG A 61 -16.17 -1.25 6.97
#